data_AF-A0A0A1D412-F1
#
_entry.id   AF-A0A0A1D412-F1
#
_cell.length_a   1.000
_cell.length_b   1.000
_cell.length_c   1.000
_cell.angle_alpha   90.00
_cell.angle_beta   90.00
_cell.angle_gamma   90.00
#
_symmetry.space_group_name_H-M   'P 1'
#
loop_
_entity.id
_entity.type
_entity.pdbx_description
1 polymer ?
#
loop_
_entity_poly.entity_id
_entity_poly.type
_entity_poly.pdbx_seq_one_letter_code
_entity_poly.pdbx_strand_id
1 'polypeptide(L)'
;MALDQSALLDLLGQLKLTDVSDRIRTGTETLYQQLIEAEATVFIGAGPFERSEARTTQRNGSRTRTLTTTAGDLNLKIPKLRNGSFFPALLERRRRVDRALYAVVMEAYLHGFSTRKVDDLVKALGADTGISKSEVSRICEDLDHEVGAFRDRDLSTMDYRYVFLDATYCKARVGHRVVSQAVVVAFGVAADGRREVLGFDVGDSENEGFWTAFLRSMKTRGLDGVKLTISDAHIGLKKAIAMVFQGASWQRCRVHSMRNVLSIVSKGSQDMVGSIIRTAFAQPDAEHVNTQFDEVTRMLQKSHPKVAAMLGDAREDVLAFTGFPTRHWRQIWSTNSWNGSTRKSNGAPMSSGSSPTPQPCSGSPAPSSSSNTMNGKPGTAATSPKPP
;
A
#
# COMPACT_ATOMS: atom_id res chain seq x y z
N MET A 1 44.64 9.67 -6.51
CA MET A 1 45.78 9.28 -5.66
C MET A 1 45.28 8.24 -4.67
N ALA A 2 45.99 7.13 -4.53
CA ALA A 2 45.82 6.26 -3.36
C ALA A 2 46.32 7.02 -2.12
N LEU A 3 45.79 6.70 -0.94
CA LEU A 3 46.40 7.15 0.31
C LEU A 3 47.88 6.76 0.29
N ASP A 4 48.77 7.71 0.62
CA ASP A 4 50.17 7.36 0.78
C ASP A 4 50.35 6.44 2.00
N GLN A 5 51.52 5.79 2.08
CA GLN A 5 51.80 4.83 3.14
C GLN A 5 51.74 5.47 4.54
N SER A 6 52.11 6.76 4.66
CA SER A 6 52.06 7.49 5.93
C SER A 6 50.62 7.65 6.39
N ALA A 7 49.74 8.12 5.50
CA ALA A 7 48.32 8.32 5.78
C ALA A 7 47.60 7.01 6.11
N LEU A 8 47.99 5.89 5.49
CA LEU A 8 47.47 4.56 5.83
C LEU A 8 47.92 4.09 7.22
N LEU A 9 49.16 4.36 7.62
CA LEU A 9 49.67 4.03 8.95
C LEU A 9 49.01 4.89 10.04
N ASP A 10 48.75 6.17 9.75
CA ASP A 10 48.01 7.06 10.64
C ASP A 10 46.57 6.59 10.82
N LEU A 11 45.88 6.22 9.73
CA LEU A 11 44.54 5.63 9.81
C LEU A 11 44.54 4.32 10.61
N LEU A 12 45.53 3.45 10.39
CA LEU A 12 45.67 2.21 11.17
C LEU A 12 45.86 2.51 12.66
N GLY A 13 46.65 3.53 13.00
CA GLY A 13 46.83 4.01 14.37
C GLY A 13 45.52 4.47 15.00
N GLN A 14 44.76 5.30 14.28
CA GLN A 14 43.45 5.78 14.72
C GLN A 14 42.45 4.64 14.93
N LEU A 15 42.36 3.70 13.98
CA LEU A 15 41.44 2.58 14.07
C LEU A 15 41.79 1.64 15.24
N LYS A 16 43.07 1.43 15.56
CA LYS A 16 43.46 0.62 16.73
C LYS A 16 42.94 1.18 18.05
N LEU A 17 42.91 2.51 18.18
CA LEU A 17 42.48 3.23 19.38
C LEU A 17 40.96 3.44 19.47
N THR A 18 40.24 3.18 18.38
CA THR A 18 38.80 3.37 18.29
C THR A 18 38.06 2.10 18.72
N ASP A 19 36.90 2.26 19.35
CA ASP A 19 35.98 1.16 19.66
C ASP A 19 35.57 0.40 18.40
N VAL A 20 35.31 -0.91 18.54
CA VAL A 20 35.07 -1.81 17.41
C VAL A 20 33.92 -1.34 16.52
N SER A 21 32.86 -0.79 17.12
CA SER A 21 31.71 -0.22 16.40
C SER A 21 32.08 1.02 15.56
N ASP A 22 32.93 1.90 16.10
CA ASP A 22 33.32 3.16 15.44
C ASP A 22 34.46 3.01 14.42
N ARG A 23 35.17 1.86 14.43
CA ARG A 23 36.18 1.54 13.41
C ARG A 23 35.59 1.49 12.01
N ILE A 24 34.40 0.88 11.86
CA ILE A 24 33.74 0.76 10.56
C ILE A 24 33.29 2.14 10.06
N ARG A 25 32.71 2.96 10.95
CA ARG A 25 32.32 4.34 10.66
C ARG A 25 33.52 5.16 10.16
N THR A 26 34.61 5.16 10.93
CA THR A 26 35.83 5.93 10.65
C THR A 26 36.50 5.48 9.35
N GLY A 27 36.60 4.17 9.12
CA GLY A 27 37.15 3.62 7.88
C GLY A 27 36.29 3.97 6.66
N THR A 28 34.97 3.90 6.79
CA THR A 28 34.03 4.25 5.72
C THR A 28 34.06 5.74 5.42
N GLU A 29 34.05 6.61 6.44
CA GLU A 29 34.17 8.06 6.27
C GLU A 29 35.45 8.44 5.52
N THR A 30 36.58 7.83 5.93
CA THR A 30 37.88 8.06 5.28
C THR A 30 37.85 7.62 3.83
N LEU A 31 37.34 6.42 3.54
CA LEU A 31 37.23 5.91 2.17
C LEU A 31 36.36 6.83 1.29
N TYR A 32 35.18 7.22 1.77
CA TYR A 32 34.30 8.14 1.05
C TYR A 32 34.99 9.48 0.80
N GLN A 33 35.66 10.05 1.80
CA GLN A 33 36.38 11.30 1.65
C GLN A 33 37.47 11.18 0.57
N GLN A 34 38.25 10.10 0.57
CA GLN A 34 39.31 9.90 -0.44
C GLN A 34 38.75 9.73 -1.86
N LEU A 35 37.63 9.02 -2.01
CA LEU A 35 36.97 8.87 -3.31
C LEU A 35 36.41 10.21 -3.82
N ILE A 36 35.80 11.02 -2.94
CA ILE A 36 35.35 12.38 -3.27
C ILE A 36 36.51 13.26 -3.72
N GLU A 37 37.64 13.19 -3.03
CA GLU A 37 38.84 13.96 -3.35
C GLU A 37 39.49 13.52 -4.67
N ALA A 38 39.50 12.21 -4.95
CA ALA A 38 39.98 11.66 -6.20
C ALA A 38 39.11 12.10 -7.38
N GLU A 39 37.78 11.99 -7.24
CA GLU A 39 36.83 12.42 -8.28
C GLU A 39 36.93 13.93 -8.56
N ALA A 40 37.06 14.76 -7.50
CA ALA A 40 37.27 16.19 -7.66
C ALA A 40 38.58 16.51 -8.38
N THR A 41 39.64 15.76 -8.11
CA THR A 41 40.95 15.93 -8.77
C THR A 41 40.87 15.61 -10.25
N VAL A 42 40.19 14.51 -10.62
CA VAL A 42 39.94 14.14 -12.02
C VAL A 42 39.10 15.21 -12.71
N PHE A 43 38.03 15.70 -12.07
CA PHE A 43 37.17 16.74 -12.61
C PHE A 43 37.91 18.07 -12.86
N ILE A 44 38.83 18.44 -11.96
CA ILE A 44 39.62 19.68 -12.07
C ILE A 44 40.78 19.53 -13.07
N GLY A 45 41.28 18.30 -13.29
CA GLY A 45 42.48 18.02 -14.07
C GLY A 45 43.80 18.27 -13.32
N ALA A 46 43.75 18.50 -12.00
CA ALA A 46 44.92 18.76 -11.17
C ALA A 46 44.63 18.49 -9.68
N GLY A 47 45.63 17.94 -8.98
CA GLY A 47 45.61 17.76 -7.53
C GLY A 47 45.72 19.07 -6.75
N PRO A 48 45.53 19.00 -5.42
CA PRO A 48 45.78 20.14 -4.53
C PRO A 48 47.21 20.66 -4.68
N PHE A 49 47.37 21.97 -4.88
CA PHE A 49 48.65 22.67 -5.04
C PHE A 49 49.54 22.23 -6.22
N GLU A 50 49.12 21.24 -7.00
CA GLU A 50 49.84 20.78 -8.18
C GLU A 50 49.87 21.87 -9.26
N ARG A 51 50.95 21.97 -10.04
CA ARG A 51 50.97 22.83 -11.23
C ARG A 51 50.74 21.93 -12.44
N SER A 52 49.65 22.15 -13.16
CA SER A 52 49.25 21.37 -14.33
C SER A 52 48.58 22.28 -15.35
N GLU A 53 48.95 22.11 -16.61
CA GLU A 53 48.32 22.80 -17.76
C GLU A 53 46.91 22.28 -18.04
N ALA A 54 46.58 21.06 -17.58
CA ALA A 54 45.26 20.46 -17.72
C ALA A 54 44.21 21.02 -16.73
N ARG A 55 44.60 21.94 -15.84
CA ARG A 55 43.72 22.51 -14.82
C ARG A 55 42.61 23.38 -15.45
N THR A 56 41.36 23.01 -15.22
CA THR A 56 40.18 23.75 -15.74
C THR A 56 39.56 24.71 -14.73
N THR A 57 39.72 24.48 -13.43
CA THR A 57 39.17 25.31 -12.34
C THR A 57 40.00 25.14 -11.06
N GLN A 58 39.61 25.81 -9.97
CA GLN A 58 40.32 25.76 -8.69
C GLN A 58 39.37 25.41 -7.54
N ARG A 59 39.91 24.79 -6.49
CA ARG A 59 39.19 24.53 -5.23
C ARG A 59 39.03 25.86 -4.47
N ASN A 60 37.89 26.03 -3.80
CA ASN A 60 37.57 27.21 -3.00
C ASN A 60 36.93 26.80 -1.66
N GLY A 61 37.66 26.00 -0.89
CA GLY A 61 37.19 25.40 0.35
C GLY A 61 36.25 24.21 0.15
N SER A 62 35.45 23.91 1.17
CA SER A 62 34.52 22.78 1.18
C SER A 62 33.17 23.15 1.80
N ARG A 63 32.17 22.29 1.58
CA ARG A 63 30.91 22.28 2.34
C ARG A 63 30.84 20.99 3.14
N THR A 64 30.43 21.07 4.41
CA THR A 64 30.17 19.89 5.23
C THR A 64 28.84 19.26 4.81
N ARG A 65 28.80 17.94 4.88
CA ARG A 65 27.61 17.15 4.65
C ARG A 65 27.67 15.87 5.48
N THR A 66 26.68 15.69 6.34
CA THR A 66 26.45 14.41 7.01
C THR A 66 25.70 13.47 6.06
N LEU A 67 26.23 12.26 5.91
CA LEU A 67 25.59 11.13 5.24
C LEU A 67 25.34 10.03 6.27
N THR A 68 24.08 9.68 6.49
CA THR A 68 23.67 8.64 7.43
C THR A 68 23.70 7.28 6.74
N THR A 69 24.45 6.34 7.30
CA THR A 69 24.65 4.99 6.74
C THR A 69 24.39 3.92 7.80
N THR A 70 24.43 2.64 7.41
CA THR A 70 24.39 1.51 8.36
C THR A 70 25.64 1.39 9.23
N ALA A 71 26.72 2.10 8.87
CA ALA A 71 27.91 2.24 9.71
C ALA A 71 27.84 3.47 10.63
N GLY A 72 26.73 4.19 10.60
CA GLY A 72 26.51 5.45 11.31
C GLY A 72 26.67 6.70 10.45
N ASP A 73 26.76 7.85 11.12
CA ASP A 73 26.84 9.16 10.48
C ASP A 73 28.27 9.48 10.01
N LEU A 74 28.41 9.71 8.70
CA LEU A 74 29.67 10.09 8.05
C LEU A 74 29.70 11.60 7.81
N ASN A 75 30.73 12.28 8.31
CA ASN A 75 30.89 13.74 8.18
C ASN A 75 31.79 14.08 7.00
N LEU A 76 31.20 14.15 5.81
CA LEU A 76 31.92 14.35 4.56
C LEU A 76 32.16 15.84 4.26
N LYS A 77 33.32 16.15 3.68
CA LYS A 77 33.68 17.49 3.19
C LYS A 77 33.66 17.47 1.67
N ILE A 78 32.62 18.05 1.07
CA ILE A 78 32.51 18.13 -0.39
C ILE A 78 33.27 19.37 -0.89
N PRO A 79 34.24 19.22 -1.80
CA PRO A 79 34.98 20.35 -2.38
C PRO A 79 34.05 21.36 -3.07
N LYS A 80 34.31 22.65 -2.84
CA LYS A 80 33.73 23.75 -3.61
C LYS A 80 34.70 24.16 -4.71
N LEU A 81 34.17 24.52 -5.86
CA LEU A 81 34.96 25.04 -6.98
C LEU A 81 34.82 26.56 -7.05
N ARG A 82 35.86 27.23 -7.55
CA ARG A 82 35.86 28.68 -7.78
C ARG A 82 34.90 29.04 -8.92
N ASN A 83 34.94 28.25 -9.99
CA ASN A 83 34.02 28.33 -11.12
C ASN A 83 33.39 26.94 -11.37
N GLY A 84 32.09 26.91 -11.67
CA GLY A 84 31.33 25.69 -11.92
C GLY A 84 30.78 25.01 -10.66
N SER A 85 30.18 23.82 -10.83
CA SER A 85 29.63 23.04 -9.72
C SER A 85 30.19 21.62 -9.72
N PHE A 86 30.62 21.15 -8.55
CA PHE A 86 31.02 19.76 -8.33
C PHE A 86 30.07 19.09 -7.34
N PHE A 87 29.73 17.85 -7.64
CA PHE A 87 28.95 17.01 -6.76
C PHE A 87 29.39 15.55 -6.95
N PRO A 88 29.81 14.83 -5.89
CA PRO A 88 30.35 13.48 -6.02
C PRO A 88 29.32 12.47 -6.54
N ALA A 89 29.75 11.54 -7.39
CA ALA A 89 28.89 10.54 -8.01
C ALA A 89 28.31 9.52 -7.02
N LEU A 90 29.03 9.23 -5.93
CA LEU A 90 28.58 8.30 -4.89
C LEU A 90 27.52 8.89 -3.95
N LEU A 91 27.24 10.18 -4.05
CA LEU A 91 26.22 10.85 -3.25
C LEU A 91 25.00 11.18 -4.11
N GLU A 92 23.87 11.48 -3.46
CA GLU A 92 22.67 11.98 -4.13
C GLU A 92 22.39 13.43 -3.68
N ARG A 93 22.01 14.33 -4.59
CA ARG A 93 21.97 15.79 -4.31
C ARG A 93 21.03 16.21 -3.18
N ARG A 94 20.06 15.37 -2.81
CA ARG A 94 19.04 15.69 -1.78
C ARG A 94 18.81 14.59 -0.74
N ARG A 95 19.30 13.36 -0.96
CA ARG A 95 19.12 12.24 -0.03
C ARG A 95 20.26 12.21 0.98
N ARG A 96 19.95 12.33 2.28
CA ARG A 96 20.96 12.31 3.36
C ARG A 96 21.20 10.93 3.95
N VAL A 97 20.40 9.95 3.54
CA VAL A 97 20.47 8.55 3.93
C VAL A 97 21.05 7.73 2.78
N ASP A 98 21.99 6.83 3.05
CA ASP A 98 22.48 5.89 2.04
C ASP A 98 21.39 4.91 1.58
N ARG A 99 21.54 4.36 0.37
CA ARG A 99 20.59 3.43 -0.25
C ARG A 99 20.28 2.21 0.61
N ALA A 100 21.27 1.66 1.31
CA ALA A 100 21.05 0.50 2.17
C ALA A 100 20.11 0.84 3.35
N LEU A 101 20.36 1.96 4.02
CA LEU A 101 19.52 2.41 5.14
C LEU A 101 18.14 2.87 4.66
N TYR A 102 18.05 3.46 3.46
CA TYR A 102 16.78 3.80 2.82
C TYR A 102 15.89 2.56 2.63
N ALA A 103 16.45 1.45 2.13
CA ALA A 103 15.70 0.19 1.97
C ALA A 103 15.23 -0.38 3.33
N VAL A 104 16.05 -0.31 4.37
CA VAL A 104 15.66 -0.73 5.74
C VAL A 104 14.51 0.12 6.28
N VAL A 105 14.54 1.43 6.06
CA VAL A 105 13.46 2.35 6.46
C VAL A 105 12.15 2.00 5.75
N MET A 106 12.19 1.71 4.45
CA MET A 106 11.01 1.29 3.68
C MET A 106 10.45 -0.03 4.20
N GLU A 107 11.31 -1.03 4.41
CA GLU A 107 10.90 -2.35 4.91
C GLU A 107 10.27 -2.24 6.30
N ALA A 108 10.87 -1.46 7.21
CA ALA A 108 10.30 -1.19 8.53
C ALA A 108 8.92 -0.53 8.44
N TYR A 109 8.75 0.43 7.52
CA TYR A 109 7.45 1.07 7.30
C TYR A 109 6.40 0.07 6.80
N LEU A 110 6.76 -0.81 5.85
CA LEU A 110 5.87 -1.87 5.34
C LEU A 110 5.46 -2.89 6.42
N HIS A 111 6.36 -3.19 7.37
CA HIS A 111 6.02 -4.03 8.54
C HIS A 111 5.19 -3.30 9.61
N GLY A 112 4.82 -2.04 9.39
CA GLY A 112 3.93 -1.28 10.28
C GLY A 112 4.63 -0.61 11.46
N PHE A 113 5.94 -0.39 11.38
CA PHE A 113 6.64 0.42 12.38
C PHE A 113 6.18 1.87 12.29
N SER A 114 5.90 2.51 13.44
CA SER A 114 5.64 3.96 13.43
C SER A 114 6.90 4.70 13.00
N THR A 115 6.74 5.91 12.48
CA THR A 115 7.87 6.80 12.17
C THR A 115 8.79 7.03 13.36
N ARG A 116 8.29 6.90 14.61
CA ARG A 116 9.12 6.97 15.83
C ARG A 116 9.93 5.68 16.04
N LYS A 117 9.30 4.52 15.88
CA LYS A 117 10.03 3.24 15.96
C LYS A 117 11.07 3.07 14.86
N VAL A 118 10.81 3.67 13.69
CA VAL A 118 11.81 3.76 12.60
C VAL A 118 13.00 4.64 13.03
N ASP A 119 12.76 5.76 13.71
CA ASP A 119 13.82 6.58 14.29
C ASP A 119 14.64 5.80 15.33
N ASP A 120 13.97 5.07 16.23
CA ASP A 120 14.65 4.21 17.21
C ASP A 120 15.50 3.12 16.53
N LEU A 121 14.99 2.51 15.45
CA LEU A 121 15.73 1.52 14.65
C LEU A 121 16.96 2.14 14.00
N VAL A 122 16.83 3.33 13.40
CA VAL A 122 17.92 4.03 12.73
C VAL A 122 19.02 4.40 13.73
N LYS A 123 18.66 4.90 14.92
CA LYS A 123 19.60 5.13 16.03
C LYS A 123 20.29 3.86 16.48
N ALA A 124 19.56 2.75 16.61
CA ALA A 124 20.14 1.46 16.98
C ALA A 124 21.13 0.91 15.94
N LEU A 125 21.02 1.33 14.68
CA LEU A 125 21.97 1.01 13.61
C LEU A 125 23.20 1.94 13.57
N GLY A 126 23.36 2.81 14.57
CA GLY A 126 24.54 3.68 14.73
C GLY A 126 24.39 5.08 14.13
N ALA A 127 23.20 5.44 13.63
CA ALA A 127 22.91 6.79 13.15
C ALA A 127 22.39 7.67 14.30
N ASP A 128 23.31 8.27 15.06
CA ASP A 128 22.99 9.07 16.24
C ASP A 128 22.06 10.26 15.94
N THR A 129 22.17 10.85 14.74
CA THR A 129 21.28 11.92 14.30
C THR A 129 19.83 11.47 14.08
N GLY A 130 19.59 10.15 13.98
CA GLY A 130 18.29 9.56 13.78
C GLY A 130 17.69 9.88 12.41
N ILE A 131 16.38 9.66 12.27
CA ILE A 131 15.61 10.07 11.10
C ILE A 131 14.35 10.79 11.51
N SER A 132 14.10 11.95 10.89
CA SER A 132 12.90 12.73 11.20
C SER A 132 11.65 12.06 10.63
N LYS A 133 10.49 12.26 11.28
CA LYS A 133 9.19 11.80 10.78
C LYS A 133 8.93 12.26 9.32
N SER A 134 9.27 13.51 9.03
CA SER A 134 9.09 14.09 7.69
C SER A 134 9.99 13.43 6.65
N GLU A 135 11.20 12.99 7.04
CA GLU A 135 12.10 12.28 6.15
C GLU A 135 11.64 10.84 5.90
N VAL A 136 11.17 10.12 6.93
CA VAL A 136 10.51 8.81 6.75
C VAL A 136 9.31 8.94 5.80
N SER A 137 8.48 9.97 5.98
CA SER A 137 7.34 10.23 5.10
C SER A 137 7.76 10.40 3.64
N ARG A 138 8.79 11.23 3.38
CA ARG A 138 9.30 11.46 2.01
C ARG A 138 9.92 10.21 1.40
N ILE A 139 10.61 9.40 2.19
CA ILE A 139 11.15 8.10 1.74
C ILE A 139 10.01 7.19 1.28
N CYS A 140 8.90 7.20 2.02
CA CYS A 140 7.74 6.36 1.72
C CYS A 140 6.81 6.95 0.65
N GLU A 141 6.88 8.26 0.33
CA GLU A 141 6.11 8.86 -0.78
C GLU A 141 6.42 8.18 -2.12
N ASP A 142 7.64 7.67 -2.32
CA ASP A 142 7.99 6.92 -3.53
C ASP A 142 7.17 5.61 -3.65
N LEU A 143 6.74 5.02 -2.52
CA LEU A 143 5.85 3.85 -2.51
C LEU A 143 4.45 4.17 -3.03
N ASP A 144 3.98 5.42 -2.90
CA ASP A 144 2.66 5.81 -3.39
C ASP A 144 2.57 5.67 -4.92
N HIS A 145 3.68 5.88 -5.63
CA HIS A 145 3.75 5.65 -7.06
C HIS A 145 3.64 4.16 -7.41
N GLU A 146 4.36 3.29 -6.69
CA GLU A 146 4.28 1.84 -6.90
C GLU A 146 2.89 1.30 -6.55
N VAL A 147 2.30 1.79 -5.46
CA VAL A 147 0.93 1.51 -5.06
C VAL A 147 -0.07 1.94 -6.13
N GLY A 148 0.08 3.16 -6.66
CA GLY A 148 -0.75 3.67 -7.75
C GLY A 148 -0.62 2.80 -9.00
N ALA A 149 0.60 2.48 -9.42
CA ALA A 149 0.86 1.60 -10.56
C ALA A 149 0.25 0.21 -10.36
N PHE A 150 0.35 -0.36 -9.16
CA PHE A 150 -0.29 -1.64 -8.82
C PHE A 150 -1.81 -1.56 -8.86
N ARG A 151 -2.40 -0.49 -8.32
CA ARG A 151 -3.84 -0.26 -8.28
C ARG A 151 -4.42 -0.09 -9.69
N ASP A 152 -3.69 0.58 -10.57
CA ASP A 152 -4.16 0.95 -11.91
C ASP A 152 -3.69 -0.02 -13.01
N ARG A 153 -3.02 -1.12 -12.64
CA ARG A 153 -2.48 -2.11 -13.57
C ARG A 153 -3.55 -2.82 -14.41
N ASP A 154 -3.14 -3.28 -15.58
CA ASP A 154 -3.91 -4.13 -16.47
C ASP A 154 -4.19 -5.51 -15.85
N LEU A 155 -5.45 -5.93 -15.93
CA LEU A 155 -5.98 -7.19 -15.43
C LEU A 155 -6.35 -8.17 -16.56
N SER A 156 -6.18 -7.77 -17.83
CA SER A 156 -6.49 -8.60 -19.01
C SER A 156 -5.53 -9.76 -19.24
N THR A 157 -4.40 -9.78 -18.53
CA THR A 157 -3.34 -10.78 -18.69
C THR A 157 -3.69 -12.16 -18.12
N MET A 158 -4.69 -12.24 -17.23
CA MET A 158 -5.14 -13.49 -16.60
C MET A 158 -6.65 -13.54 -16.46
N ASP A 159 -7.21 -14.73 -16.63
CA ASP A 159 -8.62 -15.01 -16.38
C ASP A 159 -8.89 -15.20 -14.87
N TYR A 160 -9.69 -14.32 -14.28
CA TYR A 160 -10.15 -14.45 -12.89
C TYR A 160 -11.61 -14.87 -12.82
N ARG A 161 -11.86 -16.19 -12.71
CA ARG A 161 -13.22 -16.74 -12.71
C ARG A 161 -13.97 -16.54 -11.39
N TYR A 162 -13.21 -16.39 -10.30
CA TYR A 162 -13.74 -16.21 -8.95
C TYR A 162 -13.19 -14.92 -8.35
N VAL A 163 -14.07 -14.04 -7.88
CA VAL A 163 -13.67 -12.76 -7.27
C VAL A 163 -14.24 -12.66 -5.86
N PHE A 164 -13.40 -12.41 -4.87
CA PHE A 164 -13.76 -12.15 -3.49
C PHE A 164 -13.72 -10.66 -3.22
N LEU A 165 -14.70 -10.13 -2.50
CA LEU A 165 -14.78 -8.73 -2.10
C LEU A 165 -14.88 -8.67 -0.58
N ASP A 166 -13.98 -7.91 0.03
CA ASP A 166 -13.92 -7.68 1.47
C ASP A 166 -13.79 -6.20 1.81
N ALA A 167 -14.12 -5.86 3.05
CA ALA A 167 -13.88 -4.56 3.63
C ALA A 167 -13.32 -4.72 5.05
N THR A 168 -12.22 -4.03 5.35
CA THR A 168 -11.68 -3.90 6.70
C THR A 168 -11.72 -2.44 7.14
N TYR A 169 -12.16 -2.18 8.36
CA TYR A 169 -12.25 -0.82 8.88
C TYR A 169 -10.97 -0.40 9.57
N CYS A 170 -10.42 0.72 9.14
CA CYS A 170 -9.26 1.37 9.75
C CYS A 170 -9.67 2.73 10.32
N LYS A 171 -9.05 3.14 11.43
CA LYS A 171 -9.20 4.52 11.94
C LYS A 171 -8.25 5.44 11.19
N ALA A 172 -8.82 6.41 10.47
CA ALA A 172 -8.07 7.39 9.70
C ALA A 172 -8.47 8.81 10.11
N ARG A 173 -7.56 9.78 9.93
CA ARG A 173 -7.86 11.19 10.19
C ARG A 173 -8.32 11.86 8.89
N VAL A 174 -9.63 12.17 8.81
CA VAL A 174 -10.27 12.84 7.68
C VAL A 174 -10.89 14.14 8.17
N GLY A 175 -10.58 15.26 7.52
CA GLY A 175 -11.10 16.58 7.93
C GLY A 175 -10.86 16.90 9.40
N HIS A 176 -9.63 16.68 9.89
CA HIS A 176 -9.22 16.86 11.28
C HIS A 176 -9.91 15.95 12.33
N ARG A 177 -10.76 15.01 11.91
CA ARG A 177 -11.46 14.07 12.81
C ARG A 177 -11.00 12.65 12.57
N VAL A 178 -10.92 11.86 13.65
CA VAL A 178 -10.65 10.42 13.52
C VAL A 178 -11.97 9.74 13.19
N VAL A 179 -12.06 9.14 12.01
CA VAL A 179 -13.24 8.45 11.50
C VAL A 179 -12.88 7.01 11.15
N SER A 180 -13.88 6.11 11.20
CA SER A 180 -13.74 4.80 10.57
C SER A 180 -13.79 4.98 9.05
N GLN A 181 -12.83 4.43 8.34
CA GLN A 181 -12.83 4.31 6.89
C GLN A 181 -12.78 2.83 6.53
N ALA A 182 -13.54 2.41 5.53
CA ALA A 182 -13.44 1.06 5.02
C ALA A 182 -12.36 1.02 3.94
N VAL A 183 -11.39 0.13 4.13
CA VAL A 183 -10.46 -0.29 3.09
C VAL A 183 -11.07 -1.51 2.44
N VAL A 184 -11.50 -1.38 1.19
CA VAL A 184 -12.07 -2.48 0.43
C VAL A 184 -11.00 -3.15 -0.42
N VAL A 185 -11.07 -4.46 -0.55
CA VAL A 185 -10.10 -5.25 -1.32
C VAL A 185 -10.83 -6.28 -2.16
N ALA A 186 -10.41 -6.39 -3.42
CA ALA A 186 -10.83 -7.44 -4.34
C ALA A 186 -9.71 -8.46 -4.54
N PHE A 187 -10.02 -9.75 -4.38
CA PHE A 187 -9.11 -10.85 -4.70
C PHE A 187 -9.66 -11.70 -5.82
N GLY A 188 -8.85 -12.00 -6.82
CA GLY A 188 -9.17 -12.92 -7.91
C GLY A 188 -8.54 -14.28 -7.68
N VAL A 189 -9.21 -15.33 -8.13
CA VAL A 189 -8.59 -16.65 -8.33
C VAL A 189 -8.29 -16.79 -9.81
N ALA A 190 -7.00 -16.81 -10.16
CA ALA A 190 -6.53 -17.01 -11.51
C ALA A 190 -6.80 -18.45 -11.99
N ALA A 191 -6.73 -18.68 -13.30
CA ALA A 191 -6.94 -19.99 -13.91
C ALA A 191 -5.99 -21.09 -13.37
N ASP A 192 -4.79 -20.73 -12.92
CA ASP A 192 -3.81 -21.63 -12.29
C ASP A 192 -4.10 -21.90 -10.79
N GLY A 193 -5.17 -21.32 -10.25
CA GLY A 193 -5.57 -21.46 -8.85
C GLY A 193 -4.87 -20.51 -7.88
N ARG A 194 -3.95 -19.65 -8.34
CA ARG A 194 -3.34 -18.62 -7.50
C ARG A 194 -4.35 -17.54 -7.16
N ARG A 195 -4.20 -16.98 -5.96
CA ARG A 195 -5.00 -15.85 -5.49
C ARG A 195 -4.19 -14.59 -5.59
N GLU A 196 -4.79 -13.54 -6.10
CA GLU A 196 -4.13 -12.27 -6.34
C GLU A 196 -5.05 -11.11 -5.95
N VAL A 197 -4.49 -10.04 -5.38
CA VAL A 197 -5.24 -8.79 -5.12
C VAL A 197 -5.44 -8.07 -6.45
N LEU A 198 -6.69 -7.93 -6.91
CA LEU A 198 -7.04 -7.25 -8.17
C LEU A 198 -7.11 -5.73 -8.03
N GLY A 199 -7.40 -5.28 -6.82
CA GLY A 199 -7.51 -3.86 -6.49
C GLY A 199 -7.94 -3.65 -5.05
N PHE A 200 -7.76 -2.42 -4.60
CA PHE A 200 -8.26 -1.93 -3.33
C PHE A 200 -8.61 -0.46 -3.45
N ASP A 201 -9.48 0.02 -2.57
CA ASP A 201 -9.85 1.42 -2.48
C ASP A 201 -10.28 1.77 -1.05
N VAL A 202 -10.35 3.07 -0.75
CA VAL A 202 -10.78 3.58 0.55
C VAL A 202 -12.04 4.41 0.38
N GLY A 203 -13.10 4.01 1.06
CA GLY A 203 -14.36 4.74 0.96
C GLY A 203 -15.44 4.19 1.88
N ASP A 204 -16.67 4.54 1.54
CA ASP A 204 -17.86 4.09 2.26
C ASP A 204 -18.32 2.74 1.73
N SER A 205 -18.04 1.68 2.48
CA SER A 205 -18.46 0.32 2.12
C SER A 205 -19.97 0.10 2.21
N GLU A 206 -20.74 1.04 2.78
CA GLU A 206 -22.21 0.96 2.78
C GLU A 206 -22.83 1.61 1.54
N ASN A 207 -22.03 2.27 0.70
CA ASN A 207 -22.50 3.02 -0.45
C ASN A 207 -22.46 2.18 -1.75
N GLU A 208 -23.62 2.01 -2.40
CA GLU A 208 -23.75 1.31 -3.69
C GLU A 208 -22.95 1.97 -4.82
N GLY A 209 -22.93 3.31 -4.87
CA GLY A 209 -22.20 4.08 -5.86
C GLY A 209 -20.68 3.88 -5.75
N PHE A 210 -20.15 3.83 -4.54
CA PHE A 210 -18.74 3.53 -4.27
C PHE A 210 -18.36 2.13 -4.80
N TRP A 211 -19.12 1.10 -4.42
CA TRP A 211 -18.87 -0.25 -4.92
C TRP A 211 -18.98 -0.34 -6.43
N THR A 212 -19.97 0.32 -7.03
CA THR A 212 -20.15 0.34 -8.49
C THR A 212 -18.94 0.96 -9.18
N ALA A 213 -18.41 2.06 -8.68
CA ALA A 213 -17.20 2.70 -9.21
C ALA A 213 -15.97 1.78 -9.08
N PHE A 214 -15.77 1.18 -7.90
CA PHE A 214 -14.66 0.26 -7.64
C PHE A 214 -14.69 -0.97 -8.57
N LEU A 215 -15.85 -1.60 -8.71
CA LEU A 215 -16.02 -2.77 -9.59
C LEU A 215 -15.86 -2.40 -11.07
N ARG A 216 -16.39 -1.24 -11.51
CA ARG A 216 -16.22 -0.74 -12.89
C ARG A 216 -14.77 -0.40 -13.21
N SER A 217 -14.00 0.13 -12.25
CA SER A 217 -12.57 0.36 -12.42
C SER A 217 -11.85 -0.94 -12.79
N MET A 218 -12.09 -2.03 -12.06
CA MET A 218 -11.52 -3.34 -12.41
C MET A 218 -11.93 -3.82 -13.79
N LYS A 219 -13.20 -3.66 -14.17
CA LYS A 219 -13.69 -4.04 -15.50
C LYS A 219 -13.01 -3.24 -16.62
N THR A 220 -12.82 -1.94 -16.40
CA THR A 220 -12.13 -1.03 -17.34
C THR A 220 -10.66 -1.40 -17.50
N ARG A 221 -10.04 -1.92 -16.43
CA ARG A 221 -8.67 -2.47 -16.45
C ARG A 221 -8.58 -3.87 -17.06
N GLY A 222 -9.66 -4.42 -17.62
CA GLY A 222 -9.63 -5.70 -18.32
C GLY A 222 -10.11 -6.93 -17.53
N LEU A 223 -10.67 -6.75 -16.33
CA LEU A 223 -11.29 -7.86 -15.59
C LEU A 223 -12.58 -8.33 -16.30
N ASP A 224 -12.51 -9.46 -16.98
CA ASP A 224 -13.64 -10.08 -17.67
C ASP A 224 -13.82 -11.57 -17.32
N GLY A 225 -14.95 -12.15 -17.70
CA GLY A 225 -15.19 -13.59 -17.60
C GLY A 225 -15.46 -14.09 -16.18
N VAL A 226 -15.66 -13.20 -15.22
CA VAL A 226 -16.04 -13.52 -13.82
C VAL A 226 -17.29 -14.39 -13.81
N LYS A 227 -17.24 -15.54 -13.14
CA LYS A 227 -18.36 -16.49 -13.05
C LYS A 227 -19.02 -16.49 -11.68
N LEU A 228 -18.26 -16.19 -10.63
CA LEU A 228 -18.78 -16.10 -9.28
C LEU A 228 -18.08 -15.00 -8.50
N THR A 229 -18.88 -14.21 -7.81
CA THR A 229 -18.43 -13.22 -6.83
C THR A 229 -18.79 -13.68 -5.42
N ILE A 230 -17.87 -13.52 -4.48
CA ILE A 230 -18.05 -13.91 -3.08
C ILE A 230 -17.82 -12.69 -2.19
N SER A 231 -18.82 -12.31 -1.41
CA SER A 231 -18.72 -11.13 -0.53
C SER A 231 -19.57 -11.29 0.71
N ASP A 232 -19.50 -10.34 1.65
CA ASP A 232 -20.57 -10.20 2.63
C ASP A 232 -21.89 -9.78 1.96
N ALA A 233 -23.02 -10.04 2.61
CA ALA A 233 -24.38 -9.78 2.12
C ALA A 233 -24.82 -8.32 2.31
N HIS A 234 -23.90 -7.37 2.11
CA HIS A 234 -24.23 -5.95 2.16
C HIS A 234 -25.09 -5.56 0.95
N ILE A 235 -26.21 -4.86 1.18
CA ILE A 235 -27.23 -4.59 0.15
C ILE A 235 -26.65 -3.80 -1.02
N GLY A 236 -25.92 -2.71 -0.75
CA GLY A 236 -25.29 -1.89 -1.79
C GLY A 236 -24.23 -2.66 -2.59
N LEU A 237 -23.55 -3.62 -1.97
CA LEU A 237 -22.55 -4.44 -2.64
C LEU A 237 -23.21 -5.47 -3.57
N LYS A 238 -24.24 -6.17 -3.10
CA LYS A 238 -25.01 -7.13 -3.94
C LYS A 238 -25.56 -6.45 -5.20
N LYS A 239 -26.11 -5.24 -5.07
CA LYS A 239 -26.63 -4.46 -6.20
C LYS A 239 -25.53 -4.05 -7.18
N ALA A 240 -24.41 -3.53 -6.68
CA ALA A 240 -23.27 -3.15 -7.51
C ALA A 240 -22.70 -4.35 -8.29
N ILE A 241 -22.58 -5.52 -7.65
CA ILE A 241 -22.14 -6.77 -8.28
C ILE A 241 -23.09 -7.15 -9.42
N ALA A 242 -24.39 -7.19 -9.16
CA ALA A 242 -25.40 -7.56 -10.16
C ALA A 242 -25.39 -6.60 -11.36
N MET A 243 -25.12 -5.32 -11.12
CA MET A 243 -25.02 -4.31 -12.17
C MET A 243 -23.76 -4.46 -13.03
N VAL A 244 -22.60 -4.68 -12.40
CA VAL A 244 -21.30 -4.64 -13.08
C VAL A 244 -20.91 -5.98 -13.68
N PHE A 245 -21.11 -7.08 -12.96
CA PHE A 245 -20.75 -8.44 -13.38
C PHE A 245 -21.98 -9.22 -13.84
N GLN A 246 -22.62 -8.74 -14.90
CA GLN A 246 -23.77 -9.41 -15.50
C GLN A 246 -23.42 -10.84 -15.93
N GLY A 247 -24.26 -11.81 -15.56
CA GLY A 247 -24.05 -13.23 -15.84
C GLY A 247 -23.11 -13.94 -14.85
N ALA A 248 -22.53 -13.24 -13.88
CA ALA A 248 -21.86 -13.87 -12.75
C ALA A 248 -22.86 -14.22 -11.65
N SER A 249 -22.71 -15.40 -11.05
CA SER A 249 -23.42 -15.73 -9.81
C SER A 249 -22.83 -14.94 -8.65
N TRP A 250 -23.62 -14.78 -7.59
CA TRP A 250 -23.15 -14.21 -6.33
C TRP A 250 -23.33 -15.22 -5.20
N GLN A 251 -22.35 -15.28 -4.31
CA GLN A 251 -22.38 -16.12 -3.11
C GLN A 251 -22.08 -15.28 -1.86
N ARG A 252 -22.85 -15.52 -0.81
CA ARG A 252 -22.54 -15.02 0.52
C ARG A 252 -21.32 -15.74 1.08
N CYS A 253 -20.33 -14.96 1.51
CA CYS A 253 -19.12 -15.46 2.13
C CYS A 253 -19.45 -16.29 3.37
N ARG A 254 -19.01 -17.55 3.39
CA ARG A 254 -19.24 -18.49 4.49
C ARG A 254 -18.64 -18.01 5.81
N VAL A 255 -17.50 -17.31 5.78
CA VAL A 255 -16.86 -16.76 6.99
C VAL A 255 -17.74 -15.69 7.63
N HIS A 256 -18.25 -14.77 6.81
CA HIS A 256 -19.15 -13.73 7.27
C HIS A 256 -20.48 -14.31 7.73
N SER A 257 -21.06 -15.22 6.96
CA SER A 257 -22.28 -15.93 7.34
C SER A 257 -22.12 -16.63 8.70
N MET A 258 -21.02 -17.37 8.88
CA MET A 258 -20.71 -18.07 10.13
C MET A 258 -20.53 -17.10 11.31
N ARG A 259 -19.82 -15.98 11.10
CA ARG A 259 -19.64 -14.96 12.13
C ARG A 259 -20.97 -14.35 12.55
N ASN A 260 -21.85 -14.07 11.58
CA ASN A 260 -23.18 -13.52 11.84
C ASN A 260 -24.05 -14.52 12.63
N VAL A 261 -24.05 -15.80 12.23
CA VAL A 261 -24.76 -16.86 12.94
C VAL A 261 -24.25 -17.03 14.37
N LEU A 262 -22.92 -17.12 14.57
CA LEU A 262 -22.34 -17.34 15.89
C LEU A 262 -22.50 -16.13 16.83
N SER A 263 -22.69 -14.91 16.29
CA SER A 263 -22.87 -13.70 17.10
C SER A 263 -24.11 -13.71 17.98
N ILE A 264 -25.14 -14.49 17.61
CA ILE A 264 -26.38 -14.65 18.37
C ILE A 264 -26.40 -15.91 19.23
N VAL A 265 -25.33 -16.73 19.16
CA VAL A 265 -25.17 -17.98 19.93
C VAL A 265 -24.36 -17.68 21.18
N SER A 266 -24.76 -18.27 22.31
CA SER A 266 -24.03 -18.14 23.57
C SER A 266 -22.60 -18.69 23.44
N LYS A 267 -21.62 -18.05 24.09
CA LYS A 267 -20.20 -18.41 23.96
C LYS A 267 -19.92 -19.89 24.21
N GLY A 268 -20.57 -20.51 25.20
CA GLY A 268 -20.39 -21.92 25.53
C GLY A 268 -20.91 -22.91 24.48
N SER A 269 -21.78 -22.48 23.58
CA SER A 269 -22.38 -23.32 22.53
C SER A 269 -21.83 -23.02 21.12
N GLN A 270 -21.01 -21.98 20.95
CA GLN A 270 -20.50 -21.55 19.64
C GLN A 270 -19.69 -22.63 18.94
N ASP A 271 -18.84 -23.37 19.66
CA ASP A 271 -18.01 -24.42 19.06
C ASP A 271 -18.84 -25.60 18.57
N MET A 272 -19.86 -26.00 19.34
CA MET A 272 -20.79 -27.06 19.00
C MET A 272 -21.63 -26.66 17.79
N VAL A 273 -22.33 -25.53 17.85
CA VAL A 273 -23.17 -25.03 16.73
C VAL A 273 -22.33 -24.85 15.48
N GLY A 274 -21.13 -24.29 15.64
CA GLY A 274 -20.24 -24.06 14.52
C GLY A 274 -19.74 -25.36 13.89
N SER A 275 -19.51 -26.40 14.67
CA SER A 275 -19.09 -27.71 14.15
C SER A 275 -20.22 -28.39 13.38
N ILE A 276 -21.45 -28.33 13.90
CA ILE A 276 -22.64 -28.83 13.20
C ILE A 276 -22.79 -28.15 11.84
N ILE A 277 -22.74 -26.81 11.79
CA ILE A 277 -22.87 -26.05 10.53
C ILE A 277 -21.77 -26.40 9.53
N ARG A 278 -20.54 -26.62 10.00
CA ARG A 278 -19.42 -27.00 9.12
C ARG A 278 -19.65 -28.33 8.40
N THR A 279 -20.41 -29.27 8.99
CA THR A 279 -20.71 -30.57 8.35
C THR A 279 -21.47 -30.42 7.03
N ALA A 280 -22.35 -29.42 6.91
CA ALA A 280 -23.10 -29.16 5.68
C ALA A 280 -22.21 -28.90 4.47
N PHE A 281 -21.00 -28.41 4.70
CA PHE A 281 -20.05 -28.12 3.64
C PHE A 281 -19.03 -29.24 3.44
N ALA A 282 -18.90 -30.19 4.35
CA ALA A 282 -17.93 -31.28 4.24
C ALA A 282 -18.54 -32.49 3.51
N GLN A 283 -19.14 -32.23 2.34
CA GLN A 283 -19.92 -33.22 1.59
C GLN A 283 -19.30 -33.46 0.18
N PRO A 284 -19.47 -34.65 -0.40
CA PRO A 284 -18.80 -35.04 -1.64
C PRO A 284 -19.34 -34.35 -2.90
N ASP A 285 -20.64 -34.00 -2.92
CA ASP A 285 -21.33 -33.44 -4.08
C ASP A 285 -22.52 -32.55 -3.66
N ALA A 286 -23.15 -31.92 -4.65
CA ALA A 286 -24.17 -30.89 -4.43
C ALA A 286 -25.41 -31.46 -3.73
N GLU A 287 -25.82 -32.68 -4.06
CA GLU A 287 -26.99 -33.33 -3.46
C GLU A 287 -26.76 -33.57 -1.97
N HIS A 288 -25.59 -34.11 -1.61
CA HIS A 288 -25.23 -34.33 -0.21
C HIS A 288 -25.06 -33.01 0.57
N VAL A 289 -24.51 -31.95 -0.05
CA VAL A 289 -24.48 -30.61 0.56
C VAL A 289 -25.89 -30.14 0.91
N ASN A 290 -26.83 -30.23 -0.04
CA ASN A 290 -28.21 -29.78 0.15
C ASN A 290 -28.91 -30.58 1.26
N THR A 291 -28.84 -31.91 1.19
CA THR A 291 -29.43 -32.80 2.20
C THR A 291 -28.86 -32.55 3.59
N GLN A 292 -27.53 -32.44 3.72
CA GLN A 292 -26.90 -32.18 5.01
C GLN A 292 -27.24 -30.77 5.54
N PHE A 293 -27.40 -29.77 4.67
CA PHE A 293 -27.79 -28.43 5.08
C PHE A 293 -29.20 -28.40 5.67
N ASP A 294 -30.13 -29.13 5.04
CA ASP A 294 -31.51 -29.25 5.53
C ASP A 294 -31.55 -30.00 6.88
N GLU A 295 -30.74 -31.05 7.02
CA GLU A 295 -30.59 -31.79 8.27
C GLU A 295 -30.01 -30.93 9.41
N VAL A 296 -28.93 -30.18 9.13
CA VAL A 296 -28.34 -29.23 10.08
C VAL A 296 -29.37 -28.19 10.53
N THR A 297 -30.14 -27.65 9.59
CA THR A 297 -31.18 -26.66 9.89
C THR A 297 -32.26 -27.27 10.78
N ARG A 298 -32.71 -28.49 10.48
CA ARG A 298 -33.68 -29.25 11.29
C ARG A 298 -33.17 -29.55 12.70
N MET A 299 -31.92 -29.99 12.85
CA MET A 299 -31.29 -30.27 14.16
C MET A 299 -31.25 -29.01 15.03
N LEU A 300 -30.95 -27.86 14.44
CA LEU A 300 -30.85 -26.58 15.15
C LEU A 300 -32.21 -25.93 15.38
N GLN A 301 -33.28 -26.33 14.68
CA GLN A 301 -34.61 -25.71 14.77
C GLN A 301 -35.15 -25.65 16.21
N LYS A 302 -35.01 -26.75 16.98
CA LYS A 302 -35.55 -26.82 18.35
C LYS A 302 -34.69 -26.07 19.37
N SER A 303 -33.37 -26.18 19.26
CA SER A 303 -32.43 -25.63 20.25
C SER A 303 -32.04 -24.17 19.95
N HIS A 304 -31.98 -23.80 18.67
CA HIS A 304 -31.53 -22.50 18.17
C HIS A 304 -32.41 -22.04 16.99
N PRO A 305 -33.71 -21.79 17.20
CA PRO A 305 -34.66 -21.48 16.11
C PRO A 305 -34.26 -20.25 15.28
N LYS A 306 -33.65 -19.24 15.90
CA LYS A 306 -33.12 -18.07 15.19
C LYS A 306 -31.97 -18.41 14.24
N VAL A 307 -31.08 -19.32 14.66
CA VAL A 307 -29.98 -19.79 13.80
C VAL A 307 -30.54 -20.57 12.62
N ALA A 308 -31.50 -21.46 12.85
CA ALA A 308 -32.13 -22.23 11.78
C ALA A 308 -32.84 -21.32 10.76
N ALA A 309 -33.56 -20.28 11.22
CA ALA A 309 -34.13 -19.26 10.34
C ALA A 309 -33.05 -18.54 9.50
N MET A 310 -31.96 -18.08 10.13
CA MET A 310 -30.85 -17.44 9.42
C MET A 310 -30.17 -18.35 8.38
N LEU A 311 -30.07 -19.65 8.66
CA LEU A 311 -29.53 -20.64 7.71
C LEU A 311 -30.49 -20.84 6.54
N GLY A 312 -31.80 -20.95 6.80
CA GLY A 312 -32.83 -21.05 5.77
C GLY A 312 -32.84 -19.83 4.84
N ASP A 313 -32.86 -18.61 5.40
CA ASP A 313 -32.86 -17.36 4.63
C ASP A 313 -31.60 -17.20 3.76
N ALA A 314 -30.46 -17.71 4.23
CA ALA A 314 -29.18 -17.61 3.54
C ALA A 314 -28.85 -18.83 2.67
N ARG A 315 -29.77 -19.79 2.53
CA ARG A 315 -29.51 -21.11 1.93
C ARG A 315 -28.95 -20.99 0.51
N GLU A 316 -29.73 -20.40 -0.40
CA GLU A 316 -29.34 -20.20 -1.81
C GLU A 316 -28.05 -19.38 -1.93
N ASP A 317 -27.96 -18.32 -1.12
CA ASP A 317 -26.84 -17.39 -1.10
C ASP A 317 -25.53 -18.09 -0.68
N VAL A 318 -25.56 -18.99 0.31
CA VAL A 318 -24.36 -19.63 0.88
C VAL A 318 -23.98 -20.91 0.12
N LEU A 319 -24.95 -21.56 -0.52
CA LEU A 319 -24.76 -22.81 -1.28
C LEU A 319 -24.52 -22.60 -2.78
N ALA A 320 -24.46 -21.36 -3.27
CA ALA A 320 -24.22 -21.06 -4.69
C ALA A 320 -22.95 -21.70 -5.28
N PHE A 321 -21.93 -22.03 -4.47
CA PHE A 321 -20.74 -22.78 -4.94
C PHE A 321 -21.07 -24.16 -5.51
N THR A 322 -22.19 -24.77 -5.08
CA THR A 322 -22.59 -26.12 -5.50
C THR A 322 -22.90 -26.21 -6.99
N GLY A 323 -23.22 -25.08 -7.64
CA GLY A 323 -23.37 -24.99 -9.09
C GLY A 323 -22.06 -25.02 -9.88
N PHE A 324 -20.91 -25.03 -9.22
CA PHE A 324 -19.58 -25.07 -9.85
C PHE A 324 -18.95 -26.47 -9.73
N PRO A 325 -17.95 -26.80 -10.57
CA PRO A 325 -17.25 -28.09 -10.49
C PRO A 325 -16.69 -28.35 -9.09
N THR A 326 -16.88 -29.57 -8.57
CA THR A 326 -16.45 -29.98 -7.21
C THR A 326 -14.96 -29.74 -6.96
N ARG A 327 -14.11 -29.93 -7.99
CA ARG A 327 -12.68 -29.61 -7.94
C ARG A 327 -12.37 -28.14 -7.60
N HIS A 328 -13.27 -27.21 -7.89
CA HIS A 328 -13.10 -25.78 -7.60
C HIS A 328 -13.63 -25.39 -6.23
N TRP A 329 -14.45 -26.22 -5.57
CA TRP A 329 -15.09 -25.88 -4.29
C TRP A 329 -14.08 -25.46 -3.24
N ARG A 330 -12.94 -26.17 -3.18
CA ARG A 330 -11.85 -25.82 -2.26
C ARG A 330 -11.29 -24.42 -2.49
N GLN A 331 -11.20 -23.98 -3.74
CA GLN A 331 -10.75 -22.63 -4.07
C GLN A 331 -11.83 -21.58 -3.78
N ILE A 332 -13.11 -21.91 -3.99
CA ILE A 332 -14.24 -20.99 -3.74
C ILE A 332 -14.44 -20.75 -2.25
N TRP A 333 -14.31 -21.79 -1.42
CA TRP A 333 -14.68 -21.69 -0.01
C TRP A 333 -13.52 -21.54 0.98
N SER A 334 -12.27 -21.70 0.53
CA SER A 334 -11.12 -21.75 1.44
C SER A 334 -10.83 -20.37 2.03
N THR A 335 -10.57 -20.36 3.32
CA THR A 335 -10.28 -19.18 4.15
C THR A 335 -8.79 -18.97 4.39
N ASN A 336 -7.92 -19.83 3.85
CA ASN A 336 -6.49 -19.84 4.20
C ASN A 336 -5.74 -18.57 3.75
N SER A 337 -6.14 -17.97 2.62
CA SER A 337 -5.62 -16.66 2.19
C SER A 337 -6.25 -15.48 2.96
N TRP A 338 -7.51 -15.67 3.41
CA TRP A 338 -8.32 -14.67 4.09
C TRP A 338 -7.83 -14.42 5.53
N ASN A 339 -7.82 -15.47 6.36
CA ASN A 339 -7.44 -15.34 7.77
C ASN A 339 -5.98 -14.92 7.96
N GLY A 340 -5.10 -15.14 6.98
CA GLY A 340 -3.72 -14.67 7.02
C GLY A 340 -3.60 -13.17 6.76
N SER A 341 -4.26 -12.65 5.71
CA SER A 341 -4.17 -11.24 5.31
C SER A 341 -4.90 -10.32 6.28
N THR A 342 -6.14 -10.63 6.66
CA THR A 342 -6.94 -9.78 7.57
C THR A 342 -6.39 -9.82 9.01
N ARG A 343 -5.75 -10.93 9.42
CA ARG A 343 -5.12 -11.05 10.74
C ARG A 343 -3.76 -10.35 10.80
N LYS A 344 -3.02 -10.31 9.68
CA LYS A 344 -1.80 -9.48 9.55
C LYS A 344 -2.14 -7.99 9.52
N SER A 345 -3.18 -7.58 8.78
CA SER A 345 -3.62 -6.17 8.74
C SER A 345 -4.21 -5.70 10.09
N ASN A 346 -4.97 -6.55 10.80
CA ASN A 346 -5.49 -6.24 12.14
C ASN A 346 -4.43 -6.38 13.25
N GLY A 347 -3.35 -7.14 13.02
CA GLY A 347 -2.27 -7.39 13.98
C GLY A 347 -1.07 -6.44 13.83
N ALA A 348 -0.92 -5.77 12.68
CA ALA A 348 0.03 -4.69 12.53
C ALA A 348 -0.42 -3.49 13.38
N PRO A 349 0.37 -3.03 14.37
CA PRO A 349 0.00 -1.84 15.11
C PRO A 349 -0.04 -0.67 14.13
N MET A 350 -1.25 -0.15 13.83
CA MET A 350 -1.43 1.16 13.18
C MET A 350 -0.90 2.26 14.13
N SER A 351 0.41 2.33 14.24
CA SER A 351 1.12 3.21 15.15
C SER A 351 1.38 4.59 14.53
N SER A 352 0.87 4.82 13.31
CA SER A 352 0.77 6.12 12.67
C SER A 352 -0.62 6.73 12.89
N GLY A 353 -0.81 7.40 14.03
CA GLY A 353 -1.95 8.29 14.28
C GLY A 353 -1.98 9.56 13.39
N SER A 354 -1.40 9.49 12.19
CA SER A 354 -1.30 10.56 11.20
C SER A 354 -0.84 9.98 9.86
N SER A 355 -1.73 9.26 9.18
CA SER A 355 -1.67 9.22 7.71
C SER A 355 -2.30 10.50 7.18
N PRO A 356 -1.78 11.09 6.09
CA PRO A 356 -2.47 12.19 5.42
C PRO A 356 -3.88 11.74 5.02
N THR A 357 -4.78 12.71 4.95
CA THR A 357 -6.19 12.51 4.60
C THR A 357 -6.29 11.67 3.31
N PRO A 358 -7.01 10.53 3.29
CA PRO A 358 -7.37 9.90 2.02
C PRO A 358 -8.13 10.93 1.20
N GLN A 359 -7.57 11.37 0.07
CA GLN A 359 -8.29 12.27 -0.82
C GLN A 359 -9.43 11.48 -1.49
N PRO A 360 -10.68 11.94 -1.40
CA PRO A 360 -11.76 11.33 -2.14
C PRO A 360 -11.52 11.53 -3.64
N CYS A 361 -11.45 10.41 -4.37
CA CYS A 361 -11.28 10.37 -5.81
C CYS A 361 -12.60 10.70 -6.52
N SER A 362 -13.04 11.95 -6.48
CA SER A 362 -14.10 12.43 -7.37
C SER A 362 -13.60 13.58 -8.23
N GLY A 363 -12.96 13.21 -9.34
CA GLY A 363 -12.58 14.14 -10.40
C GLY A 363 -13.00 13.56 -11.75
N SER A 364 -14.28 13.65 -12.09
CA SER A 364 -14.66 13.64 -13.51
C SER A 364 -14.25 14.99 -14.10
N PRO A 365 -13.48 15.04 -15.20
CA PRO A 365 -13.21 16.31 -15.87
C PRO A 365 -14.52 16.83 -16.44
N ALA A 366 -14.97 18.01 -15.98
CA ALA A 366 -16.06 18.72 -16.62
C ALA A 366 -15.68 19.03 -18.08
N PRO A 367 -16.54 18.77 -19.08
CA PRO A 367 -16.23 19.11 -20.45
C PRO A 367 -16.18 20.64 -20.59
N SER A 368 -15.05 21.13 -21.10
CA SER A 368 -14.88 22.53 -21.49
C SER A 368 -15.90 22.88 -22.58
N SER A 369 -16.98 23.55 -22.21
CA SER A 369 -17.85 24.22 -23.16
C SER A 369 -17.29 25.63 -23.42
N SER A 370 -16.80 25.82 -24.63
CA SER A 370 -16.47 27.10 -25.21
C SER A 370 -17.77 27.86 -25.52
N SER A 371 -18.10 28.85 -24.70
CA SER A 371 -19.07 29.88 -25.03
C SER A 371 -18.36 31.23 -25.17
N ASN A 372 -18.14 31.61 -26.43
CA ASN A 372 -17.89 32.99 -26.84
C ASN A 372 -19.13 33.81 -26.50
N THR A 373 -19.00 34.81 -25.62
CA THR A 373 -19.96 35.92 -25.54
C THR A 373 -19.21 37.22 -25.30
N MET A 374 -19.40 38.13 -26.25
CA MET A 374 -18.84 39.47 -26.32
C MET A 374 -19.25 40.34 -25.12
N ASN A 375 -18.27 41.04 -24.55
CA ASN A 375 -18.49 42.13 -23.60
C ASN A 375 -18.91 43.41 -24.35
N GLY A 376 -20.16 43.84 -24.17
CA GLY A 376 -20.63 45.19 -24.49
C GLY A 376 -21.10 45.90 -23.23
N LYS A 377 -20.36 46.93 -22.78
CA LYS A 377 -20.71 47.83 -21.67
C LYS A 377 -21.88 48.76 -22.05
N PRO A 378 -22.75 49.17 -21.10
CA PRO A 378 -23.72 50.24 -21.33
C PRO A 378 -23.34 51.57 -20.63
N GLY A 379 -23.81 52.68 -21.21
CA GLY A 379 -23.78 54.06 -20.68
C GLY A 379 -23.35 55.04 -21.79
N THR A 380 -24.10 56.07 -22.20
CA THR A 380 -25.13 56.88 -21.54
C THR A 380 -25.92 57.72 -22.57
N ALA A 381 -27.23 57.84 -22.33
CA ALA A 381 -28.13 59.02 -22.44
C ALA A 381 -28.43 59.79 -23.76
N ALA A 382 -29.75 60.07 -23.92
CA ALA A 382 -30.43 61.22 -24.56
C ALA A 382 -30.54 61.22 -26.10
N THR A 383 -31.65 61.56 -26.79
CA THR A 383 -33.03 61.97 -26.48
C THR A 383 -33.81 62.05 -27.81
N SER A 384 -35.09 61.60 -27.82
CA SER A 384 -36.22 62.15 -28.61
C SER A 384 -36.29 61.91 -30.15
N PRO A 385 -37.44 62.15 -30.83
CA PRO A 385 -38.63 61.29 -30.77
C PRO A 385 -39.33 61.03 -32.15
N LYS A 386 -40.09 59.91 -32.22
CA LYS A 386 -41.39 59.68 -32.93
C LYS A 386 -41.54 59.90 -34.47
N PRO A 387 -42.59 59.31 -35.09
CA PRO A 387 -42.56 58.73 -36.43
C PRO A 387 -43.49 59.52 -37.39
N PRO A 388 -43.81 59.02 -38.61
CA PRO A 388 -44.72 57.88 -38.81
C PRO A 388 -44.06 56.62 -39.36
#